data_AF-A0A841RFG8-F1
#
_entry.id   AF-A0A841RFG8-F1
#
_cell.length_a   1.000
_cell.length_b   1.000
_cell.length_c   1.000
_cell.angle_alpha   90.00
_cell.angle_beta   90.00
_cell.angle_gamma   90.00
#
_symmetry.space_group_name_H-M   'P 1'
#
loop_
_entity.id
_entity.type
_entity.pdbx_description
1 polymer ?
#
loop_
_entity_poly.entity_id
_entity_poly.type
_entity_poly.pdbx_seq_one_letter_code
_entity_poly.pdbx_strand_id
1 'polypeptide(L)' 'MKKAKALKILNAFMAVDFLILVSTAITHNFWLERGIYGILHAVPGFLFAGMTVLHLVLNRDWIKKNYMKK' A
#
# COMPACT_ATOMS: atom_id res chain seq x y z
N MET A 1 12.23 -19.13 1.51
CA MET A 1 12.65 -18.19 2.59
C MET A 1 12.78 -16.73 2.13
N LYS A 2 13.55 -16.41 1.07
CA LYS A 2 13.74 -15.02 0.59
C LYS A 2 12.43 -14.27 0.26
N LYS A 3 11.51 -14.95 -0.44
CA LYS A 3 10.17 -14.44 -0.79
C LYS A 3 9.32 -14.05 0.43
N ALA A 4 9.31 -14.88 1.48
CA ALA A 4 8.57 -14.59 2.70
C ALA A 4 9.14 -13.40 3.46
N LYS A 5 10.48 -13.26 3.50
CA LYS A 5 11.14 -12.07 4.07
C LYS A 5 10.80 -10.81 3.27
N ALA A 6 10.84 -10.88 1.93
CA ALA A 6 10.47 -9.76 1.06
C ALA A 6 9.01 -9.33 1.27
N LEU A 7 8.08 -10.28 1.35
CA LEU A 7 6.67 -9.99 1.66
C LEU A 7 6.49 -9.32 3.02
N LYS A 8 7.20 -9.75 4.07
CA LYS A 8 7.14 -9.09 5.38
C LYS A 8 7.59 -7.63 5.31
N ILE A 9 8.67 -7.35 4.60
CA ILE A 9 9.20 -6.00 4.42
C ILE A 9 8.20 -5.15 3.61
N LEU A 10 7.70 -5.68 2.49
CA LEU A 10 6.70 -5.00 1.66
C LEU A 10 5.44 -4.67 2.46
N ASN A 11 4.93 -5.62 3.25
CA ASN A 11 3.75 -5.42 4.09
C ASN A 11 3.98 -4.33 5.14
N ALA A 12 5.18 -4.25 5.73
CA ALA A 12 5.51 -3.19 6.68
C ALA A 12 5.49 -1.81 6.01
N PHE A 13 6.08 -1.68 4.82
CA PHE A 13 6.02 -0.43 4.05
C PHE A 13 4.60 -0.06 3.65
N MET A 14 3.81 -1.02 3.16
CA MET A 14 2.39 -0.81 2.85
C MET A 14 1.61 -0.34 4.08
N ALA A 15 1.85 -0.91 5.26
CA ALA A 15 1.16 -0.50 6.48
C ALA A 15 1.47 0.95 6.85
N VAL A 16 2.73 1.37 6.78
CA VAL A 16 3.13 2.76 7.05
C VAL A 16 2.50 3.70 6.02
N ASP A 17 2.57 3.36 4.74
CA ASP A 17 2.04 4.17 3.65
C ASP A 17 0.51 4.32 3.73
N PHE A 18 -0.18 3.24 4.08
CA PHE A 18 -1.62 3.27 4.38
C PHE A 18 -1.96 4.22 5.54
N LEU A 19 -1.16 4.22 6.62
CA LEU A 19 -1.37 5.15 7.73
C LEU A 19 -1.17 6.61 7.30
N ILE A 20 -0.22 6.90 6.41
CA ILE A 20 -0.04 8.24 5.83
C ILE A 20 -1.27 8.63 5.02
N LEU A 21 -1.77 7.75 4.14
CA LEU A 21 -2.95 7.99 3.32
C LEU A 21 -4.20 8.27 4.17
N VAL A 22 -4.44 7.46 5.19
CA VAL A 22 -5.57 7.64 6.11
C VAL A 22 -5.42 8.96 6.88
N SER A 23 -4.24 9.24 7.42
CA SER A 23 -4.00 10.45 8.21
C SER A 23 -4.18 11.71 7.36
N THR A 24 -3.65 11.73 6.13
CA THR A 24 -3.77 12.87 5.21
C THR A 24 -5.21 13.06 4.74
N ALA A 25 -5.96 11.98 4.48
CA ALA A 25 -7.38 12.07 4.13
C ALA A 25 -8.24 12.65 5.27
N ILE A 26 -8.00 12.23 6.52
CA ILE A 26 -8.74 12.72 7.69
C ILE A 26 -8.41 14.20 7.95
N THR A 27 -7.13 14.58 7.83
CA THR A 27 -6.65 15.91 8.21
C THR A 27 -6.78 16.95 7.08
N HIS A 28 -7.05 16.53 5.84
CA HIS A 28 -7.25 17.43 4.69
C HIS A 28 -8.21 18.58 4.96
N ASN A 29 -9.35 18.30 5.59
CA ASN A 29 -10.40 19.30 5.75
C ASN A 29 -10.13 20.30 6.89
N PHE A 30 -9.08 20.08 7.68
CA PHE A 30 -8.85 20.81 8.93
C PHE A 30 -7.45 21.42 9.03
N TRP A 31 -6.41 20.75 8.53
CA TRP A 31 -5.00 21.10 8.77
C TRP A 31 -4.14 21.19 7.51
N LEU A 32 -4.54 20.57 6.40
CA LEU A 32 -3.73 20.51 5.19
C LEU A 32 -4.30 21.41 4.11
N GLU A 33 -3.52 22.42 3.73
CA GLU A 33 -3.79 23.19 2.52
C GLU A 33 -3.82 22.27 1.29
N ARG A 34 -4.71 22.57 0.33
CA ARG A 34 -5.02 21.70 -0.82
C ARG A 34 -3.78 21.30 -1.62
N GLY A 35 -2.80 22.19 -1.76
CA GLY A 35 -1.55 21.91 -2.46
C GLY A 35 -0.69 20.87 -1.75
N ILE A 36 -0.55 21.00 -0.43
CA ILE A 36 0.24 20.07 0.40
C ILE A 36 -0.45 18.70 0.46
N TYR A 37 -1.78 18.69 0.64
CA TYR A 37 -2.56 17.45 0.58
C TYR A 37 -2.40 16.73 -0.76
N GLY A 38 -2.46 17.45 -1.88
CA GLY A 38 -2.29 16.85 -3.21
C GLY A 38 -1.00 16.06 -3.33
N ILE A 39 0.10 16.57 -2.77
CA ILE A 39 1.40 15.87 -2.78
C ILE A 39 1.42 14.74 -1.75
N LEU A 40 1.09 15.04 -0.48
CA LEU A 40 1.19 14.09 0.64
C LEU A 40 0.19 12.95 0.58
N HIS A 41 -0.90 13.08 -0.17
CA HIS A 41 -1.87 12.01 -0.37
C HIS A 41 -1.68 11.31 -1.71
N ALA A 42 -1.56 12.05 -2.82
CA ALA A 42 -1.52 11.41 -4.15
C ALA A 42 -0.23 10.61 -4.38
N VAL A 43 0.94 11.13 -3.96
CA VAL A 43 2.22 10.44 -4.18
C VAL A 43 2.29 9.13 -3.38
N PRO A 44 2.02 9.12 -2.06
CA PRO A 44 1.77 7.88 -1.30
C PRO A 44 0.71 6.98 -1.94
N GLY A 45 -0.36 7.54 -2.51
CA GLY A 45 -1.42 6.77 -3.15
C GLY A 45 -0.93 5.94 -4.33
N PHE A 46 -0.15 6.56 -5.23
CA PHE A 46 0.48 5.85 -6.34
C PHE A 46 1.51 4.82 -5.86
N LEU A 47 2.28 5.15 -4.82
CA LEU A 47 3.25 4.22 -4.23
C LEU A 47 2.54 2.98 -3.65
N PHE A 48 1.47 3.19 -2.88
CA PHE A 48 0.66 2.13 -2.28
C PHE A 48 0.05 1.22 -3.35
N ALA A 49 -0.47 1.80 -4.44
CA ALA A 49 -0.99 1.04 -5.57
C ALA A 49 0.10 0.16 -6.20
N GLY A 50 1.29 0.71 -6.45
CA GLY A 50 2.44 -0.06 -6.96
C GLY A 50 2.87 -1.19 -6.03
N MET A 51 2.95 -0.92 -4.73
CA MET A 51 3.25 -1.92 -3.71
C MET A 51 2.19 -3.01 -3.62
N THR A 52 0.91 -2.67 -3.81
CA THR A 52 -0.20 -3.62 -3.86
C THR A 52 -0.06 -4.57 -5.04
N VAL A 53 0.24 -4.06 -6.24
CA VAL A 53 0.51 -4.90 -7.42
C VAL A 53 1.69 -5.84 -7.14
N LEU A 54 2.79 -5.32 -6.60
CA LEU A 54 3.94 -6.13 -6.24
C LEU A 54 3.60 -7.19 -5.19
N HIS A 55 2.78 -6.86 -4.19
CA HIS A 55 2.30 -7.79 -3.17
C HIS A 55 1.53 -8.93 -3.82
N LEU A 56 0.59 -8.63 -4.72
CA LEU A 56 -0.19 -9.64 -5.43
C LEU A 56 0.69 -10.55 -6.31
N VAL A 57 1.66 -9.97 -7.04
CA VAL A 57 2.61 -10.73 -7.87
C VAL A 57 3.46 -11.66 -7.02
N LEU A 58 4.02 -11.15 -5.92
CA LEU A 58 4.78 -11.97 -4.98
C LEU A 58 3.86 -13.03 -4.34
N ASN A 59 2.62 -12.73 -4.00
CA ASN A 59 1.73 -13.68 -3.34
C ASN A 59 0.92 -14.58 -4.30
N ARG A 60 1.18 -14.50 -5.62
CA ARG A 60 0.36 -15.12 -6.67
C ARG A 60 0.11 -16.63 -6.49
N ASP A 61 1.13 -17.39 -6.06
CA ASP A 61 1.04 -18.84 -5.95
C ASP A 61 0.11 -19.24 -4.79
N TRP A 62 0.16 -18.49 -3.70
CA TRP A 62 -0.74 -18.64 -2.57
C TRP A 62 -2.17 -18.23 -2.98
N ILE A 63 -2.34 -17.13 -3.70
CA ILE A 63 -3.65 -16.69 -4.20
C ILE A 63 -4.27 -17.79 -5.09
N LYS A 64 -3.53 -18.30 -6.07
CA LYS A 64 -4.01 -19.37 -6.95
C LYS A 64 -4.42 -20.62 -6.17
N LYS A 65 -3.61 -21.02 -5.18
CA LYS A 65 -3.88 -22.21 -4.34
C LYS A 65 -5.12 -22.07 -3.45
N ASN A 66 -5.50 -20.86 -3.03
CA ASN A 66 -6.62 -20.66 -2.11
C ASN A 66 -7.90 -20.20 -2.82
N TYR A 67 -7.78 -19.43 -3.91
CA TYR A 67 -8.93 -18.77 -4.54
C TYR A 67 -9.19 -19.20 -5.99
N MET A 68 -8.23 -19.84 -6.68
CA MET A 68 -8.38 -20.25 -8.09
C MET A 68 -8.37 -21.76 -8.31
N LYS A 69 -8.64 -22.55 -7.26
CA LYS A 69 -8.81 -23.99 -7.41
C LYS A 69 -10.13 -24.27 -8.11
N LYS A 70 -10.04 -24.75 -9.35
CA LYS A 70 -10.90 -25.84 -9.83
C LYS A 70 -10.28 -27.15 -9.37
#